data_AF-A0A1Z8AF95-F1
#
_entry.id   AF-A0A1Z8AF95-F1
#
_cell.length_a   1.000
_cell.length_b   1.000
_cell.length_c   1.000
_cell.angle_alpha   90.00
_cell.angle_beta   90.00
_cell.angle_gamma   90.00
#
_symmetry.space_group_name_H-M   'P 1'
#
loop_
_entity.id
_entity.type
_entity.pdbx_description
1 polymer ?
#
loop_
_entity_poly.entity_id
_entity_poly.type
_entity_poly.pdbx_seq_one_letter_code
_entity_poly.pdbx_strand_id
1 'polypeptide(L)'
;MSLPIQVRLDGSYDIKKLQLDLANAERKYSSLPQSGPYHDGSWTGIALRNANGDYKTSVVFGGGTYSDTEVLTSCTYFKEIINNFSFTIGCARLLFVPAGKKIGEHTDTGLNWGSGAIRIHIPIVTNENVKFYIKNERLNWKEGELWYGDFSLPHRLHNQSDITRVHLVLDCLVDEAFLALFPAEIVTKIESYIPITRRKPTVDFDADIPIICTGYFRLPKQVSKLPIFGKLKANALTNQLVFTIFGFPLPIGFHAVEPRRFENLGYEITLKVHDGKRTTLLLENTTENKTFDIELHDELGSLVVRYIKIQKLLVGVSIGLINAVTKTQQYLKRLSNKV
;
A
#
# COMPACT_ATOMS: atom_id res chain seq x y z
N MET A 1 -20.91 21.36 -9.03
CA MET A 1 -19.43 21.32 -9.18
C MET A 1 -18.97 19.87 -9.02
N SER A 2 -17.77 19.50 -9.49
CA SER A 2 -17.22 18.15 -9.32
C SER A 2 -16.11 18.12 -8.27
N LEU A 3 -15.81 16.93 -7.76
CA LEU A 3 -14.59 16.66 -6.98
C LEU A 3 -13.34 17.11 -7.76
N PRO A 4 -12.29 17.58 -7.07
CA PRO A 4 -11.04 17.98 -7.71
C PRO A 4 -10.34 16.75 -8.32
N ILE A 5 -9.88 16.86 -9.57
CA ILE A 5 -9.12 15.80 -10.26
C ILE A 5 -7.66 15.78 -9.81
N GLN A 6 -7.11 16.97 -9.53
CA GLN A 6 -5.76 17.16 -9.02
C GLN A 6 -5.72 18.37 -8.10
N VAL A 7 -4.81 18.35 -7.14
CA VAL A 7 -4.58 19.45 -6.19
C VAL A 7 -3.09 19.56 -5.96
N ARG A 8 -2.53 20.77 -6.08
CA ARG A 8 -1.18 21.06 -5.59
C ARG A 8 -1.26 21.15 -4.06
N LEU A 9 -0.51 20.31 -3.39
CA LEU A 9 -0.48 20.24 -1.93
C LEU A 9 0.59 21.18 -1.37
N ASP A 10 0.50 21.47 -0.08
CA ASP A 10 1.58 22.16 0.62
C ASP A 10 2.81 21.26 0.72
N GLY A 11 3.94 21.73 0.21
CA GLY A 11 5.17 20.96 0.10
C GLY A 11 6.01 21.32 -1.12
N SER A 12 7.30 21.58 -0.88
CA SER A 12 8.31 21.76 -1.91
C SER A 12 9.61 21.10 -1.47
N TYR A 13 10.25 20.39 -2.39
CA TYR A 13 11.42 19.56 -2.11
C TYR A 13 12.62 19.98 -2.97
N ASP A 14 13.83 19.79 -2.42
CA ASP A 14 15.08 20.11 -3.11
C ASP A 14 15.32 19.11 -4.25
N ILE A 15 15.18 19.60 -5.47
CA ILE A 15 15.31 18.81 -6.70
C ILE A 15 16.67 18.12 -6.80
N LYS A 16 17.76 18.80 -6.40
CA LYS A 16 19.11 18.23 -6.49
C LYS A 16 19.28 17.08 -5.50
N LYS A 17 18.75 17.21 -4.29
CA LYS A 17 18.78 16.13 -3.30
C LYS A 17 17.89 14.95 -3.73
N LEU A 18 16.71 15.21 -4.31
CA LEU A 18 15.86 14.16 -4.88
C LEU A 18 16.60 13.36 -5.97
N GLN A 19 17.26 14.05 -6.89
CA GLN A 19 18.00 13.43 -8.00
C GLN A 19 19.26 12.69 -7.51
N LEU A 20 19.93 13.20 -6.47
CA LEU A 20 21.06 12.52 -5.84
C LEU A 20 20.65 11.17 -5.23
N ASP A 21 19.56 11.15 -4.48
CA ASP A 21 19.04 9.92 -3.89
C ASP A 21 18.51 8.95 -4.94
N LEU A 22 17.87 9.46 -6.00
CA LEU A 22 17.48 8.65 -7.15
C LEU A 22 18.70 7.93 -7.76
N ALA A 23 19.79 8.67 -8.02
CA ALA A 23 21.01 8.08 -8.57
C ALA A 23 21.65 7.06 -7.62
N ASN A 24 21.56 7.27 -6.30
CA ASN A 24 22.03 6.30 -5.31
C ASN A 24 21.21 5.01 -5.32
N ALA A 25 19.88 5.13 -5.44
CA ALA A 25 18.99 3.97 -5.56
C ALA A 25 19.30 3.18 -6.84
N GLU A 26 19.38 3.85 -8.00
CA GLU A 26 19.63 3.20 -9.30
C GLU A 26 21.00 2.50 -9.37
N ARG A 27 22.00 2.99 -8.64
CA ARG A 27 23.33 2.35 -8.56
C ARG A 27 23.31 1.01 -7.84
N LYS A 28 22.42 0.85 -6.86
CA LYS A 28 22.43 -0.31 -5.93
C LYS A 28 21.28 -1.29 -6.16
N TYR A 29 20.17 -0.82 -6.70
CA TYR A 29 18.93 -1.57 -6.78
C TYR A 29 18.38 -1.56 -8.19
N SER A 30 17.99 -2.74 -8.67
CA SER A 30 17.27 -2.86 -9.93
C SER A 30 15.81 -2.49 -9.74
N SER A 31 15.28 -1.63 -10.61
CA SER A 31 13.84 -1.42 -10.69
C SER A 31 13.15 -2.67 -11.23
N LEU A 32 11.98 -3.00 -10.68
CA LEU A 32 11.19 -4.17 -11.05
C LEU A 32 9.92 -3.75 -11.80
N PRO A 33 9.48 -4.52 -12.83
CA PRO A 33 8.23 -4.25 -13.52
C PRO A 33 7.05 -4.14 -12.55
N GLN A 34 6.21 -3.15 -12.80
CA GLN A 34 4.95 -3.02 -12.09
C GLN A 34 4.00 -4.16 -12.48
N SER A 35 3.05 -4.43 -11.59
CA SER A 35 2.01 -5.42 -11.84
C SER A 35 0.93 -4.83 -12.73
N GLY A 36 0.26 -5.69 -13.50
CA GLY A 36 -0.90 -5.32 -14.30
C GLY A 36 -0.62 -5.29 -15.80
N PRO A 37 -1.70 -5.25 -16.60
CA PRO A 37 -1.61 -5.40 -18.05
C PRO A 37 -1.34 -4.08 -18.78
N TYR A 38 -1.24 -2.95 -18.10
CA TYR A 38 -1.29 -1.61 -18.72
C TYR A 38 0.04 -1.14 -19.35
N HIS A 39 1.06 -1.99 -19.41
CA HIS A 39 2.38 -1.65 -19.94
C HIS A 39 3.08 -2.87 -20.53
N ASP A 40 4.17 -2.66 -21.26
CA ASP A 40 5.01 -3.68 -21.90
C ASP A 40 6.19 -4.14 -20.99
N GLY A 41 6.01 -4.01 -19.68
CA GLY A 41 7.05 -4.23 -18.67
C GLY A 41 8.06 -3.09 -18.51
N SER A 42 7.93 -1.98 -19.25
CA SER A 42 8.82 -0.82 -19.11
C SER A 42 8.47 0.12 -17.96
N TRP A 43 7.22 0.12 -17.50
CA TRP A 43 6.86 0.77 -16.23
C TRP A 43 7.41 -0.07 -15.08
N THR A 44 8.44 0.44 -14.42
CA THR A 44 9.14 -0.24 -13.33
C THR A 44 9.12 0.62 -12.06
N GLY A 45 9.52 0.03 -10.94
CA GLY A 45 9.66 0.75 -9.68
C GLY A 45 10.66 0.16 -8.71
N ILE A 46 11.08 0.98 -7.76
CA ILE A 46 11.91 0.60 -6.60
C ILE A 46 11.10 0.94 -5.34
N ALA A 47 10.80 -0.05 -4.52
CA ALA A 47 10.06 0.17 -3.28
C ALA A 47 10.99 0.72 -2.19
N LEU A 48 10.55 1.80 -1.55
CA LEU A 48 11.23 2.47 -0.44
C LEU A 48 10.59 2.14 0.91
N ARG A 49 9.27 1.92 0.89
CA ARG A 49 8.47 1.45 2.04
C ARG A 49 7.30 0.61 1.53
N ASN A 50 7.04 -0.50 2.20
CA ASN A 50 5.90 -1.39 1.89
C ASN A 50 5.58 -2.27 3.11
N ALA A 51 4.71 -3.26 2.94
CA ALA A 51 4.20 -4.04 4.07
C ALA A 51 5.22 -4.98 4.74
N ASN A 52 6.30 -5.35 4.05
CA ASN A 52 7.27 -6.33 4.55
C ASN A 52 8.73 -5.82 4.60
N GLY A 53 9.00 -4.60 4.14
CA GLY A 53 10.33 -4.01 4.12
C GLY A 53 11.28 -4.61 3.08
N ASP A 54 10.76 -5.28 2.05
CA ASP A 54 11.58 -5.84 0.95
C ASP A 54 11.40 -5.02 -0.32
N TYR A 55 12.47 -4.39 -0.84
CA TYR A 55 12.40 -3.58 -2.06
C TYR A 55 11.93 -4.35 -3.30
N LYS A 56 12.05 -5.69 -3.30
CA LYS A 56 11.61 -6.55 -4.41
C LYS A 56 10.12 -6.78 -4.42
N THR A 57 9.41 -6.40 -3.37
CA THR A 57 7.96 -6.50 -3.31
C THR A 57 7.34 -5.38 -4.13
N SER A 58 6.84 -5.73 -5.32
CA SER A 58 6.14 -4.81 -6.24
C SER A 58 4.64 -4.70 -5.96
N VAL A 59 4.11 -5.47 -5.01
CA VAL A 59 2.69 -5.50 -4.65
C VAL A 59 2.35 -4.29 -3.78
N VAL A 60 1.36 -3.51 -4.22
CA VAL A 60 0.74 -2.46 -3.41
C VAL A 60 -0.27 -3.11 -2.49
N PHE A 61 -0.07 -2.98 -1.18
CA PHE A 61 -0.97 -3.56 -0.20
C PHE A 61 -1.17 -2.62 0.97
N GLY A 62 -2.41 -2.19 1.18
CA GLY A 62 -2.86 -1.45 2.36
C GLY A 62 -3.02 -2.39 3.56
N GLY A 63 -1.94 -3.08 3.93
CA GLY A 63 -2.00 -4.13 4.93
C GLY A 63 -2.16 -3.62 6.35
N GLY A 64 -1.79 -2.38 6.64
CA GLY A 64 -1.72 -1.85 8.00
C GLY A 64 -0.31 -1.93 8.57
N THR A 65 0.49 -2.97 8.28
CA THR A 65 1.93 -2.97 8.62
C THR A 65 2.74 -2.26 7.54
N TYR A 66 3.69 -1.42 7.92
CA TYR A 66 4.52 -0.65 6.98
C TYR A 66 5.96 -0.56 7.49
N SER A 67 6.91 -0.94 6.65
CA SER A 67 8.33 -1.00 6.96
C SER A 67 9.16 -0.39 5.84
N ASP A 68 10.18 0.38 6.23
CA ASP A 68 11.21 0.87 5.33
C ASP A 68 11.95 -0.31 4.69
N THR A 69 12.27 -0.18 3.41
CA THR A 69 13.16 -1.11 2.71
C THR A 69 14.62 -0.72 2.95
N GLU A 70 15.53 -1.63 2.62
CA GLU A 70 16.96 -1.36 2.70
C GLU A 70 17.41 -0.19 1.80
N VAL A 71 16.60 0.21 0.80
CA VAL A 71 16.92 1.30 -0.13
C VAL A 71 17.13 2.62 0.62
N LEU A 72 16.30 2.88 1.64
CA LEU A 72 16.35 4.10 2.45
C LEU A 72 17.60 4.21 3.32
N THR A 73 18.39 3.14 3.47
CA THR A 73 19.70 3.23 4.15
C THR A 73 20.71 4.07 3.36
N SER A 74 20.51 4.18 2.04
CA SER A 74 21.40 4.90 1.13
C SER A 74 20.76 6.08 0.41
N CYS A 75 19.49 6.34 0.71
CA CYS A 75 18.71 7.46 0.17
C CYS A 75 18.20 8.30 1.35
N THR A 76 19.07 9.15 1.89
CA THR A 76 18.81 9.85 3.16
C THR A 76 17.78 10.96 3.01
N TYR A 77 17.68 11.60 1.84
CA TYR A 77 16.68 12.63 1.59
C TYR A 77 15.28 12.05 1.36
N PHE A 78 15.15 10.91 0.67
CA PHE A 78 13.87 10.20 0.61
C PHE A 78 13.43 9.74 2.01
N LYS A 79 14.37 9.26 2.84
CA LYS A 79 14.08 8.90 4.22
C LYS A 79 13.64 10.12 5.05
N GLU A 80 14.32 11.26 4.89
CA GLU A 80 13.95 12.54 5.51
C GLU A 80 12.52 12.95 5.12
N ILE A 81 12.20 12.97 3.82
CA ILE A 81 10.86 13.31 3.32
C ILE A 81 9.80 12.41 3.96
N ILE A 82 10.02 11.10 3.93
CA ILE A 82 9.08 10.11 4.48
C ILE A 82 8.89 10.30 5.99
N ASN A 83 9.94 10.66 6.72
CA ASN A 83 9.89 10.88 8.19
C ASN A 83 9.33 12.25 8.58
N ASN A 84 9.36 13.24 7.69
CA ASN A 84 8.84 14.58 7.95
C ASN A 84 7.30 14.61 7.95
N PHE A 85 6.64 13.63 7.34
CA PHE A 85 5.19 13.52 7.40
C PHE A 85 4.75 12.92 8.74
N SER A 86 3.86 13.63 9.45
CA SER A 86 3.30 13.17 10.73
C SER A 86 2.13 12.18 10.59
N PHE A 87 1.75 11.86 9.35
CA PHE A 87 0.74 10.85 9.03
C PHE A 87 1.39 9.57 8.49
N THR A 88 0.62 8.50 8.42
CA THR A 88 1.15 7.20 8.00
C THR A 88 1.23 7.06 6.50
N ILE A 89 2.46 6.86 5.99
CA ILE A 89 2.72 6.44 4.61
C ILE A 89 2.76 4.91 4.58
N GLY A 90 1.79 4.31 3.90
CA GLY A 90 1.69 2.86 3.78
C GLY A 90 2.65 2.28 2.74
N CYS A 91 2.78 2.94 1.60
CA CYS A 91 3.75 2.59 0.57
C CYS A 91 4.48 3.83 0.06
N ALA A 92 5.79 3.71 -0.14
CA ALA A 92 6.59 4.71 -0.82
C ALA A 92 7.42 4.02 -1.91
N ARG A 93 7.44 4.57 -3.12
CA ARG A 93 8.14 3.96 -4.25
C ARG A 93 8.55 4.97 -5.31
N LEU A 94 9.70 4.71 -5.94
CA LEU A 94 10.11 5.38 -7.16
C LEU A 94 9.45 4.67 -8.34
N LEU A 95 8.78 5.42 -9.23
CA LEU A 95 8.15 4.87 -10.43
C LEU A 95 8.76 5.48 -11.70
N PHE A 96 9.24 4.60 -12.57
CA PHE A 96 10.00 4.93 -13.77
C PHE A 96 9.16 4.68 -15.02
N VAL A 97 9.17 5.64 -15.93
CA VAL A 97 8.59 5.48 -17.28
C VAL A 97 9.64 5.94 -18.30
N PRO A 98 10.30 5.01 -19.01
CA PRO A 98 11.31 5.36 -20.01
C PRO A 98 10.78 6.21 -21.15
N ALA A 99 11.69 6.84 -21.89
CA ALA A 99 11.40 7.59 -23.12
C ALA A 99 10.56 6.75 -24.11
N GLY A 100 9.54 7.37 -24.71
CA GLY A 100 8.62 6.75 -25.67
C GLY A 100 7.64 5.71 -25.08
N LYS A 101 7.68 5.44 -23.77
CA LYS A 101 6.86 4.39 -23.14
C LYS A 101 5.51 4.93 -22.64
N LYS A 102 4.56 4.00 -22.54
CA LYS A 102 3.16 4.27 -22.20
C LYS A 102 2.74 3.45 -20.99
N ILE A 103 1.77 4.01 -20.28
CA ILE A 103 0.91 3.29 -19.34
C ILE A 103 -0.52 3.49 -19.85
N GLY A 104 -1.15 2.38 -20.24
CA GLY A 104 -2.53 2.32 -20.70
C GLY A 104 -3.51 2.82 -19.65
N GLU A 105 -4.72 3.13 -20.10
CA GLU A 105 -5.76 3.65 -19.20
C GLU A 105 -6.19 2.61 -18.17
N HIS A 106 -6.22 3.03 -16.91
CA HIS A 106 -6.63 2.20 -15.77
C HIS A 106 -7.13 3.05 -14.60
N THR A 107 -7.63 2.37 -13.57
CA THR A 107 -8.01 2.93 -12.27
C THR A 107 -7.24 2.20 -11.17
N ASP A 108 -6.87 2.91 -10.13
CA ASP A 108 -6.22 2.31 -8.97
C ASP A 108 -7.26 1.93 -7.90
N THR A 109 -7.42 0.63 -7.66
CA THR A 109 -8.34 0.12 -6.64
C THR A 109 -7.79 0.39 -5.24
N GLY A 110 -8.67 0.82 -4.32
CA GLY A 110 -8.33 1.00 -2.91
C GLY A 110 -7.59 2.29 -2.57
N LEU A 111 -7.42 3.20 -3.54
CA LEU A 111 -6.79 4.51 -3.36
C LEU A 111 -7.81 5.63 -3.61
N ASN A 112 -8.77 5.79 -2.70
CA ASN A 112 -9.80 6.82 -2.75
C ASN A 112 -10.22 7.27 -1.34
N TRP A 113 -11.01 8.33 -1.28
CA TRP A 113 -11.48 8.92 -0.02
C TRP A 113 -12.31 7.96 0.85
N GLY A 114 -13.09 7.08 0.22
CA GLY A 114 -13.89 6.07 0.93
C GLY A 114 -13.06 4.92 1.47
N SER A 115 -11.94 4.57 0.84
CA SER A 115 -11.01 3.58 1.38
C SER A 115 -10.10 4.15 2.47
N GLY A 116 -10.03 5.47 2.63
CA GLY A 116 -9.15 6.12 3.62
C GLY A 116 -7.67 6.04 3.27
N ALA A 117 -7.34 5.77 2.01
CA ALA A 117 -5.97 5.78 1.49
C ALA A 117 -5.91 6.59 0.20
N ILE A 118 -4.96 7.52 0.12
CA ILE A 118 -4.81 8.45 -1.01
C ILE A 118 -3.38 8.42 -1.52
N ARG A 119 -3.23 8.42 -2.85
CA ARG A 119 -1.93 8.49 -3.51
C ARG A 119 -1.54 9.94 -3.81
N ILE A 120 -0.32 10.31 -3.42
CA ILE A 120 0.30 11.59 -3.73
C ILE A 120 1.65 11.37 -4.44
N HIS A 121 2.11 12.39 -5.15
CA HIS A 121 3.29 12.33 -6.00
C HIS A 121 4.22 13.51 -5.74
N ILE A 122 5.53 13.22 -5.79
CA ILE A 122 6.60 14.21 -5.89
C ILE A 122 7.35 13.91 -7.20
N PRO A 123 7.23 14.74 -8.25
CA PRO A 123 8.03 14.59 -9.46
C PRO A 123 9.51 14.82 -9.16
N ILE A 124 10.38 13.90 -9.60
CA ILE A 124 11.84 13.99 -9.42
C ILE A 124 12.53 14.35 -10.75
N VAL A 125 12.11 13.65 -11.81
CA VAL A 125 12.51 13.90 -13.19
C VAL A 125 11.25 13.91 -14.04
N THR A 126 10.96 15.01 -14.72
CA THR A 126 9.79 15.12 -15.61
C THR A 126 10.08 16.01 -16.82
N ASN A 127 9.15 16.03 -17.77
CA ASN A 127 9.29 16.81 -18.99
C ASN A 127 7.90 17.25 -19.50
N GLU A 128 7.81 18.38 -20.19
CA GLU A 128 6.57 18.86 -20.80
C GLU A 128 5.99 17.90 -21.86
N ASN A 129 6.81 17.03 -22.42
CA ASN A 129 6.41 15.98 -23.36
C ASN A 129 5.90 14.71 -22.67
N VAL A 130 5.90 14.66 -21.34
CA VAL A 130 5.12 13.66 -20.60
C VAL A 130 3.65 14.06 -20.68
N LYS A 131 2.84 13.22 -21.36
CA LYS A 131 1.40 13.41 -21.48
C LYS A 131 0.68 12.51 -20.49
N PHE A 132 0.51 13.02 -19.27
CA PHE A 132 -0.18 12.35 -18.18
C PHE A 132 -1.59 12.92 -18.04
N TYR A 133 -2.61 12.05 -17.96
CA TYR A 133 -4.01 12.45 -17.84
C TYR A 133 -4.74 11.67 -16.76
N ILE A 134 -5.64 12.36 -16.06
CA ILE A 134 -6.69 11.76 -15.20
C ILE A 134 -8.03 12.31 -15.71
N LYS A 135 -9.00 11.44 -16.00
CA LYS A 135 -10.32 11.83 -16.55
C LYS A 135 -10.21 12.83 -17.74
N ASN A 136 -9.26 12.58 -18.64
CA ASN A 136 -8.92 13.42 -19.79
C ASN A 136 -8.37 14.83 -19.46
N GLU A 137 -8.21 15.19 -18.19
CA GLU A 137 -7.50 16.40 -17.78
C GLU A 137 -5.99 16.16 -17.78
N ARG A 138 -5.22 17.04 -18.40
CA ARG A 138 -3.76 16.92 -18.50
C ARG A 138 -3.10 17.42 -17.20
N LEU A 139 -2.20 16.61 -16.65
CA LEU A 139 -1.41 16.98 -15.49
C LEU A 139 -0.09 17.63 -15.94
N ASN A 140 0.33 18.71 -15.26
CA ASN A 140 1.55 19.47 -15.57
C ASN A 140 2.40 19.74 -14.31
N TRP A 141 2.59 18.70 -13.50
CA TRP A 141 3.32 18.75 -12.23
C TRP A 141 4.81 19.02 -12.44
N LYS A 142 5.40 19.90 -11.65
CA LYS A 142 6.83 20.27 -11.75
C LYS A 142 7.68 19.51 -10.72
N GLU A 143 8.97 19.44 -11.02
CA GLU A 143 9.95 18.80 -10.14
C GLU A 143 9.95 19.44 -8.76
N GLY A 144 9.99 18.61 -7.72
CA GLY A 144 10.00 19.05 -6.33
C GLY A 144 8.64 19.50 -5.78
N GLU A 145 7.57 19.58 -6.58
CA GLU A 145 6.23 19.91 -6.07
C GLU A 145 5.52 18.68 -5.47
N LEU A 146 4.61 18.89 -4.52
CA LEU A 146 3.73 17.85 -3.99
C LEU A 146 2.34 17.90 -4.63
N TRP A 147 1.85 16.76 -5.11
CA TRP A 147 0.59 16.69 -5.86
C TRP A 147 -0.30 15.53 -5.43
N TYR A 148 -1.58 15.84 -5.23
CA TYR A 148 -2.66 14.88 -5.25
C TYR A 148 -3.22 14.74 -6.68
N GLY A 149 -3.56 13.51 -7.06
CA GLY A 149 -4.39 13.19 -8.22
C GLY A 149 -5.42 12.14 -7.85
N ASP A 150 -6.64 12.23 -8.38
CA ASP A 150 -7.69 11.25 -8.11
C ASP A 150 -7.50 9.98 -8.97
N PHE A 151 -6.65 9.07 -8.50
CA PHE A 151 -6.34 7.80 -9.17
C PHE A 151 -7.47 6.77 -9.15
N SER A 152 -8.57 7.05 -8.44
CA SER A 152 -9.80 6.27 -8.57
C SER A 152 -10.46 6.46 -9.93
N LEU A 153 -10.13 7.55 -10.63
CA LEU A 153 -10.60 7.86 -11.98
C LEU A 153 -9.68 7.27 -13.05
N PRO A 154 -10.21 7.01 -14.26
CA PRO A 154 -9.41 6.54 -15.39
C PRO A 154 -8.24 7.48 -15.68
N HIS A 155 -7.04 6.92 -15.73
CA HIS A 155 -5.82 7.68 -15.95
C HIS A 155 -4.82 6.92 -16.81
N ARG A 156 -4.03 7.67 -17.58
CA ARG A 156 -3.08 7.14 -18.57
C ARG A 156 -1.88 8.06 -18.73
N LEU A 157 -0.75 7.51 -19.13
CA LEU A 157 0.48 8.28 -19.32
C LEU A 157 1.19 7.86 -20.61
N HIS A 158 1.70 8.85 -21.35
CA HIS A 158 2.64 8.63 -22.45
C HIS A 158 3.85 9.53 -22.25
N ASN A 159 5.01 8.94 -22.02
CA ASN A 159 6.25 9.69 -21.96
C ASN A 159 6.78 9.92 -23.39
N GLN A 160 6.48 11.07 -23.99
CA GLN A 160 6.96 11.43 -25.34
C GLN A 160 8.27 12.20 -25.32
N SER A 161 8.95 12.30 -24.17
CA SER A 161 10.27 12.90 -24.11
C SER A 161 11.37 11.88 -24.45
N ASP A 162 12.59 12.36 -24.45
CA ASP A 162 13.85 11.63 -24.60
C ASP A 162 14.47 11.20 -23.25
N ILE A 163 13.84 11.53 -22.13
CA ILE A 163 14.31 11.21 -20.78
C ILE A 163 13.37 10.23 -20.06
N THR A 164 13.90 9.46 -19.12
CA THR A 164 13.08 8.64 -18.22
C THR A 164 12.39 9.54 -17.20
N ARG A 165 11.06 9.51 -17.16
CA ARG A 165 10.27 10.18 -16.14
C ARG A 165 10.35 9.37 -14.84
N VAL A 166 10.60 10.04 -13.72
CA VAL A 166 10.64 9.43 -12.38
C VAL A 166 9.87 10.27 -11.37
N HIS A 167 8.90 9.66 -10.69
CA HIS A 167 8.23 10.29 -9.53
C HIS A 167 8.42 9.41 -8.30
N LEU A 168 8.57 10.05 -7.15
CA LEU A 168 8.31 9.43 -5.85
C LEU A 168 6.79 9.42 -5.64
N VAL A 169 6.25 8.25 -5.35
CA VAL A 169 4.83 8.00 -5.15
C VAL A 169 4.62 7.49 -3.75
N LEU A 170 3.69 8.12 -3.03
CA LEU A 170 3.36 7.81 -1.64
C LEU A 170 1.87 7.45 -1.57
N ASP A 171 1.57 6.26 -1.06
CA ASP A 171 0.22 5.86 -0.70
C ASP A 171 0.04 6.13 0.80
N CYS A 172 -0.74 7.16 1.12
CA CYS A 172 -0.89 7.73 2.45
C CYS A 172 -2.23 7.35 3.05
N LEU A 173 -2.25 7.02 4.34
CA LEU A 173 -3.49 6.88 5.08
C LEU A 173 -4.02 8.26 5.44
N VAL A 174 -5.33 8.45 5.28
CA VAL A 174 -5.98 9.73 5.51
C VAL A 174 -6.22 9.91 7.00
N ASP A 175 -5.61 10.93 7.60
CA ASP A 175 -5.93 11.47 8.92
C ASP A 175 -5.93 13.01 8.85
N GLU A 176 -6.13 13.70 9.97
CA GLU A 176 -6.16 15.18 9.99
C GLU A 176 -4.82 15.80 9.56
N ALA A 177 -3.69 15.17 9.88
CA ALA A 177 -2.38 15.66 9.46
C ALA A 177 -2.18 15.51 7.94
N PHE A 178 -2.72 14.46 7.33
CA PHE A 178 -2.75 14.32 5.87
C PHE A 178 -3.66 15.37 5.21
N LEU A 179 -4.86 15.58 5.76
CA LEU A 179 -5.80 16.57 5.23
C LEU A 179 -5.26 18.00 5.30
N ALA A 180 -4.41 18.30 6.28
CA ALA A 180 -3.73 19.59 6.40
C ALA A 180 -2.78 19.92 5.24
N LEU A 181 -2.42 18.95 4.38
CA LEU A 181 -1.69 19.21 3.15
C LEU A 181 -2.52 19.91 2.07
N PHE A 182 -3.85 19.85 2.17
CA PHE A 182 -4.78 20.42 1.21
C PHE A 182 -5.19 21.83 1.65
N PRO A 183 -5.47 22.74 0.70
CA PRO A 183 -6.20 23.97 1.03
C PRO A 183 -7.53 23.63 1.71
N ALA A 184 -7.86 24.32 2.81
CA ALA A 184 -8.99 23.98 3.67
C ALA A 184 -10.32 23.95 2.89
N GLU A 185 -10.51 24.88 1.96
CA GLU A 185 -11.70 24.96 1.10
C GLU A 185 -11.86 23.73 0.19
N ILE A 186 -10.76 23.08 -0.18
CA ILE A 186 -10.79 21.85 -0.98
C ILE A 186 -11.26 20.67 -0.14
N VAL A 187 -10.80 20.57 1.11
CA VAL A 187 -11.25 19.53 2.05
C VAL A 187 -12.75 19.67 2.31
N THR A 188 -13.20 20.87 2.69
CA THR A 188 -14.64 21.16 2.90
C THR A 188 -15.47 20.81 1.66
N LYS A 189 -14.94 21.11 0.46
CA LYS A 189 -15.60 20.74 -0.79
C LYS A 189 -15.70 19.23 -0.93
N ILE A 190 -14.62 18.46 -0.75
CA ILE A 190 -14.64 17.00 -0.88
C ILE A 190 -15.69 16.39 0.07
N GLU A 191 -15.71 16.83 1.33
CA GLU A 191 -16.65 16.35 2.35
C GLU A 191 -18.11 16.64 2.01
N SER A 192 -18.39 17.75 1.30
CA SER A 192 -19.74 18.06 0.84
C SER A 192 -20.26 17.10 -0.25
N TYR A 193 -19.37 16.37 -0.93
CA TYR A 193 -19.72 15.41 -1.98
C TYR A 193 -19.70 13.97 -1.49
N ILE A 194 -18.70 13.61 -0.68
CA ILE A 194 -18.47 12.23 -0.25
C ILE A 194 -17.92 12.17 1.18
N PRO A 195 -18.24 11.12 1.96
CA PRO A 195 -17.58 10.89 3.22
C PRO A 195 -16.09 10.58 3.00
N ILE A 196 -15.25 11.12 3.89
CA ILE A 196 -13.83 10.80 3.95
C ILE A 196 -13.62 9.81 5.10
N THR A 197 -13.15 8.61 4.76
CA THR A 197 -12.71 7.62 5.75
C THR A 197 -11.39 8.09 6.33
N ARG A 198 -11.35 8.32 7.65
CA ARG A 198 -10.18 8.79 8.38
C ARG A 198 -9.66 7.70 9.30
N ARG A 199 -8.35 7.55 9.33
CA ARG A 199 -7.66 6.76 10.34
C ARG A 199 -7.76 7.46 11.69
N LYS A 200 -8.18 6.70 12.69
CA LYS A 200 -8.13 7.13 14.09
C LYS A 200 -6.69 7.17 14.59
N PRO A 201 -6.35 8.08 15.51
CA PRO A 201 -5.06 8.07 16.19
C PRO A 201 -4.79 6.70 16.82
N THR A 202 -3.55 6.22 16.71
CA THR A 202 -3.16 4.99 17.38
C THR A 202 -2.95 5.24 18.86
N VAL A 203 -3.54 4.41 19.70
CA VAL A 203 -3.30 4.42 21.16
C VAL A 203 -2.35 3.30 21.55
N ASP A 204 -1.79 3.36 22.75
CA ASP A 204 -1.01 2.26 23.30
C ASP A 204 -1.91 1.06 23.65
N PHE A 205 -1.39 -0.14 23.44
CA PHE A 205 -2.06 -1.35 23.90
C PHE A 205 -1.99 -1.50 25.42
N ASP A 206 -2.98 -2.17 26.00
CA ASP A 206 -2.85 -2.70 27.36
C ASP A 206 -1.64 -3.64 27.43
N ALA A 207 -0.95 -3.63 28.57
CA ALA A 207 0.31 -4.38 28.76
C ALA A 207 0.15 -5.92 28.61
N ASP A 208 -1.08 -6.43 28.73
CA ASP A 208 -1.42 -7.84 28.54
C ASP A 208 -1.58 -8.23 27.06
N ILE A 209 -1.91 -7.30 26.16
CA ILE A 209 -2.17 -7.57 24.74
C ILE A 209 -1.02 -8.33 24.05
N PRO A 210 0.27 -7.97 24.21
CA PRO A 210 1.35 -8.74 23.60
C PRO A 210 1.43 -10.20 24.05
N ILE A 211 0.96 -10.49 25.26
CA ILE A 211 0.93 -11.83 25.85
C ILE A 211 -0.27 -12.60 25.31
N ILE A 212 -1.46 -12.00 25.36
CA ILE A 212 -2.72 -12.72 25.10
C ILE A 212 -3.15 -12.73 23.63
N CYS A 213 -2.70 -11.77 22.82
CA CYS A 213 -2.97 -11.66 21.39
C CYS A 213 -1.78 -12.16 20.55
N THR A 214 -1.24 -13.32 20.92
CA THR A 214 -0.20 -14.01 20.17
C THR A 214 -0.58 -15.49 20.05
N GLY A 215 -0.65 -16.00 18.81
CA GLY A 215 -1.04 -17.39 18.59
C GLY A 215 -1.34 -17.71 17.14
N TYR A 216 -1.75 -18.93 16.88
CA TYR A 216 -2.22 -19.40 15.58
C TYR A 216 -3.73 -19.32 15.50
N PHE A 217 -4.26 -19.03 14.32
CA PHE A 217 -5.70 -19.04 14.08
C PHE A 217 -6.04 -19.77 12.80
N ARG A 218 -7.30 -20.18 12.70
CA ARG A 218 -7.92 -20.62 11.46
C ARG A 218 -8.94 -19.56 11.05
N LEU A 219 -8.95 -19.17 9.78
CA LEU A 219 -9.97 -18.26 9.29
C LEU A 219 -11.37 -18.89 9.46
N PRO A 220 -12.37 -18.11 9.89
CA PRO A 220 -13.75 -18.57 10.03
C PRO A 220 -14.26 -19.15 8.71
N LYS A 221 -15.08 -20.22 8.78
CA LYS A 221 -15.64 -20.88 7.58
C LYS A 221 -16.50 -19.93 6.74
N GLN A 222 -17.06 -18.91 7.37
CA GLN A 222 -17.83 -17.85 6.75
C GLN A 222 -16.96 -16.94 5.87
N VAL A 223 -15.67 -16.82 6.18
CA VAL A 223 -14.69 -16.05 5.40
C VAL A 223 -14.10 -16.90 4.27
N SER A 224 -13.75 -18.16 4.56
CA SER A 224 -13.24 -19.09 3.56
C SER A 224 -13.75 -20.52 3.78
N LYS A 225 -14.28 -21.12 2.72
CA LYS A 225 -14.67 -22.55 2.73
C LYS A 225 -13.45 -23.47 2.86
N LEU A 226 -12.29 -23.03 2.38
CA LEU A 226 -11.03 -23.78 2.52
C LEU A 226 -10.39 -23.47 3.88
N PRO A 227 -9.81 -24.47 4.58
CA PRO A 227 -9.02 -24.22 5.77
C PRO A 227 -7.85 -23.28 5.44
N ILE A 228 -7.90 -22.05 5.95
CA ILE A 228 -6.80 -21.10 5.85
C ILE A 228 -6.33 -20.83 7.28
N PHE A 229 -5.02 -20.91 7.48
CA PHE A 229 -4.41 -20.72 8.79
C PHE A 229 -3.49 -19.52 8.76
N GLY A 230 -3.30 -18.90 9.92
CA GLY A 230 -2.37 -17.82 10.08
C GLY A 230 -1.82 -17.73 11.49
N LYS A 231 -0.97 -16.72 11.69
CA LYS A 231 -0.44 -16.31 12.98
C LYS A 231 -0.88 -14.90 13.29
N LEU A 232 -1.35 -14.69 14.51
CA LEU A 232 -1.48 -13.38 15.09
C LEU A 232 -0.29 -13.10 16.00
N LYS A 233 0.24 -11.88 15.95
CA LYS A 233 1.22 -11.37 16.89
C LYS A 233 0.96 -9.89 17.15
N ALA A 234 0.93 -9.48 18.41
CA ALA A 234 0.98 -8.05 18.71
C ALA A 234 2.41 -7.50 18.53
N ASN A 235 2.52 -6.35 17.90
CA ASN A 235 3.75 -5.57 17.78
C ASN A 235 3.65 -4.37 18.73
N ALA A 236 4.36 -4.43 19.85
CA ALA A 236 4.38 -3.38 20.85
C ALA A 236 5.10 -2.10 20.38
N LEU A 237 5.98 -2.18 19.37
CA LEU A 237 6.66 -1.00 18.84
C LEU A 237 5.75 -0.14 17.95
N THR A 238 4.77 -0.78 17.30
CA THR A 238 3.85 -0.10 16.38
C THR A 238 2.43 -0.01 16.92
N ASN A 239 2.16 -0.57 18.11
CA ASN A 239 0.81 -0.75 18.66
C ASN A 239 -0.15 -1.37 17.63
N GLN A 240 0.28 -2.49 17.03
CA GLN A 240 -0.50 -3.23 16.05
C GLN A 240 -0.71 -4.70 16.37
N LEU A 241 -1.89 -5.22 16.07
CA LEU A 241 -2.13 -6.64 15.90
C LEU A 241 -1.79 -7.03 14.47
N VAL A 242 -0.80 -7.92 14.29
CA VAL A 242 -0.30 -8.34 12.99
C VAL A 242 -0.74 -9.76 12.68
N PHE A 243 -1.61 -9.90 11.69
CA PHE A 243 -2.08 -11.15 11.12
C PHE A 243 -1.20 -11.55 9.94
N THR A 244 -0.65 -12.76 9.99
CA THR A 244 0.13 -13.36 8.90
C THR A 244 -0.57 -14.63 8.43
N ILE A 245 -1.15 -14.60 7.24
CA ILE A 245 -1.80 -15.79 6.65
C ILE A 245 -0.73 -16.69 6.02
N PHE A 246 -0.73 -17.97 6.36
CA PHE A 246 0.29 -18.93 5.92
C PHE A 246 0.10 -19.38 4.46
N GLY A 247 0.42 -18.49 3.54
CA GLY A 247 0.20 -18.67 2.11
C GLY A 247 0.04 -17.33 1.41
N PHE A 248 -0.24 -16.27 2.17
CA PHE A 248 -0.21 -14.91 1.68
C PHE A 248 1.13 -14.26 2.05
N PRO A 249 1.82 -13.59 1.11
CA PRO A 249 3.17 -13.09 1.34
C PRO A 249 3.23 -11.79 2.15
N LEU A 250 2.10 -11.16 2.48
CA LEU A 250 2.07 -9.84 3.12
C LEU A 250 1.32 -9.88 4.47
N PRO A 251 1.86 -9.27 5.53
CA PRO A 251 1.17 -9.16 6.80
C PRO A 251 0.02 -8.13 6.74
N ILE A 252 -0.98 -8.32 7.60
CA ILE A 252 -2.11 -7.41 7.80
C ILE A 252 -2.07 -6.90 9.25
N GLY A 253 -1.88 -5.60 9.45
CA GLY A 253 -1.86 -4.91 10.74
C GLY A 253 -3.20 -4.25 11.07
N PHE A 254 -3.60 -4.32 12.33
CA PHE A 254 -4.70 -3.54 12.91
C PHE A 254 -4.16 -2.68 14.04
N HIS A 255 -4.39 -1.37 13.97
CA HIS A 255 -3.88 -0.42 14.97
C HIS A 255 -4.80 -0.34 16.17
N ALA A 256 -4.25 -0.18 17.37
CA ALA A 256 -5.08 0.17 18.54
C ALA A 256 -5.83 1.47 18.30
N VAL A 257 -7.11 1.46 18.59
CA VAL A 257 -7.92 2.68 18.69
C VAL A 257 -8.48 2.86 20.10
N GLU A 258 -8.63 1.77 20.85
CA GLU A 258 -8.97 1.73 22.28
C GLU A 258 -8.28 0.50 22.93
N PRO A 259 -8.20 0.40 24.27
CA PRO A 259 -7.44 -0.63 25.01
C PRO A 259 -7.60 -2.09 24.55
N ARG A 260 -8.72 -2.43 23.91
CA ARG A 260 -9.03 -3.78 23.39
C ARG A 260 -9.70 -3.78 22.03
N ARG A 261 -9.61 -2.66 21.31
CA ARG A 261 -10.25 -2.41 20.01
C ARG A 261 -9.21 -1.96 19.00
N PHE A 262 -9.21 -2.61 17.84
CA PHE A 262 -8.19 -2.45 16.82
C PHE A 262 -8.85 -2.21 15.46
N GLU A 263 -8.30 -1.34 14.64
CA GLU A 263 -8.91 -0.97 13.37
C GLU A 263 -7.92 -1.03 12.21
N ASN A 264 -8.42 -1.41 11.04
CA ASN A 264 -7.74 -1.27 9.78
C ASN A 264 -8.76 -1.04 8.66
N LEU A 265 -8.78 0.15 8.06
CA LEU A 265 -9.52 0.48 6.84
C LEU A 265 -10.97 -0.08 6.80
N GLY A 266 -11.78 0.22 7.81
CA GLY A 266 -13.19 -0.23 7.88
C GLY A 266 -13.38 -1.67 8.41
N TYR A 267 -12.32 -2.29 8.92
CA TYR A 267 -12.40 -3.52 9.71
C TYR A 267 -12.04 -3.22 11.15
N GLU A 268 -12.79 -3.81 12.06
CA GLU A 268 -12.60 -3.69 13.50
C GLU A 268 -12.35 -5.06 14.12
N ILE A 269 -11.41 -5.13 15.05
CA ILE A 269 -11.17 -6.29 15.89
C ILE A 269 -11.38 -5.86 17.33
N THR A 270 -12.15 -6.65 18.09
CA THR A 270 -12.36 -6.44 19.52
C THR A 270 -12.04 -7.71 20.28
N LEU A 271 -11.25 -7.60 21.33
CA LEU A 271 -10.97 -8.72 22.22
C LEU A 271 -12.21 -9.01 23.08
N LYS A 272 -12.85 -10.17 22.87
CA LYS A 272 -14.07 -10.56 23.60
C LYS A 272 -13.77 -11.23 24.93
N VAL A 273 -12.94 -12.26 24.91
CA VAL A 273 -12.67 -13.14 26.06
C VAL A 273 -11.23 -13.61 26.01
N HIS A 274 -10.59 -13.60 27.17
CA HIS A 274 -9.36 -14.34 27.43
C HIS A 274 -9.59 -15.18 28.69
N ASP A 275 -9.57 -16.52 28.54
CA ASP A 275 -9.71 -17.46 29.65
C ASP A 275 -8.54 -18.46 29.61
N GLY A 276 -7.60 -18.31 30.55
CA GLY A 276 -6.40 -19.12 30.66
C GLY A 276 -5.55 -19.10 29.38
N LYS A 277 -5.64 -20.16 28.58
CA LYS A 277 -4.89 -20.32 27.31
C LYS A 277 -5.68 -19.98 26.05
N ARG A 278 -6.95 -19.58 26.18
CA ARG A 278 -7.84 -19.38 25.02
C ARG A 278 -8.23 -17.91 24.90
N THR A 279 -7.74 -17.28 23.83
CA THR A 279 -8.12 -15.91 23.45
C THR A 279 -9.08 -15.97 22.27
N THR A 280 -10.20 -15.27 22.38
CA THR A 280 -11.17 -15.10 21.28
C THR A 280 -11.30 -13.63 20.91
N LEU A 281 -11.06 -13.34 19.63
CA LEU A 281 -11.21 -12.02 19.04
C LEU A 281 -12.49 -11.99 18.19
N LEU A 282 -13.26 -10.92 18.28
CA LEU A 282 -14.33 -10.61 17.34
C LEU A 282 -13.75 -9.75 16.21
N LEU A 283 -13.83 -10.22 14.98
CA LEU A 283 -13.60 -9.41 13.78
C LEU A 283 -14.94 -8.96 13.22
N GLU A 284 -15.13 -7.66 13.08
CA GLU A 284 -16.28 -7.03 12.45
C GLU A 284 -15.83 -6.30 11.18
N ASN A 285 -16.48 -6.60 10.05
CA ASN A 285 -16.42 -5.76 8.86
C ASN A 285 -17.50 -4.69 9.01
N THR A 286 -17.11 -3.47 9.35
CA THR A 286 -18.06 -2.38 9.62
C THR A 286 -18.75 -1.89 8.35
N THR A 287 -18.16 -2.16 7.18
CA THR A 287 -18.75 -1.82 5.88
C THR A 287 -19.86 -2.79 5.47
N GLU A 288 -19.66 -4.08 5.72
CA GLU A 288 -20.62 -5.14 5.37
C GLU A 288 -21.54 -5.55 6.53
N ASN A 289 -21.32 -5.00 7.73
CA ASN A 289 -21.98 -5.37 8.98
C ASN A 289 -21.93 -6.89 9.23
N LYS A 290 -20.75 -7.49 9.05
CA LYS A 290 -20.51 -8.93 9.25
C LYS A 290 -19.51 -9.16 10.37
N THR A 291 -19.84 -10.08 11.27
CA THR A 291 -19.01 -10.42 12.42
C THR A 291 -18.53 -11.87 12.38
N PHE A 292 -17.30 -12.11 12.83
CA PHE A 292 -16.70 -13.44 12.90
C PHE A 292 -15.83 -13.57 14.15
N ASP A 293 -15.86 -14.73 14.81
CA ASP A 293 -14.96 -15.01 15.91
C ASP A 293 -13.67 -15.69 15.41
N ILE A 294 -12.54 -15.18 15.87
CA ILE A 294 -11.20 -15.73 15.63
C ILE A 294 -10.69 -16.28 16.95
N GLU A 295 -10.50 -17.60 16.97
CA GLU A 295 -9.92 -18.29 18.10
C GLU A 295 -8.40 -18.44 17.92
N LEU A 296 -7.66 -18.11 18.97
CA LEU A 296 -6.21 -18.30 19.02
C LEU A 296 -5.84 -19.62 19.70
N HIS A 297 -4.81 -20.26 19.15
CA HIS A 297 -4.22 -21.50 19.64
C HIS A 297 -2.71 -21.33 19.80
N ASP A 298 -2.14 -21.86 20.89
CA ASP A 298 -0.70 -21.80 21.16
C ASP A 298 0.12 -22.60 20.14
N GLU A 299 -0.42 -23.73 19.67
CA GLU A 299 0.26 -24.69 18.83
C GLU A 299 -0.61 -25.19 17.68
N LEU A 300 0.05 -25.66 16.61
CA LEU A 300 -0.61 -26.31 15.48
C LEU A 300 -0.32 -27.81 15.49
N GLY A 301 -1.37 -28.62 15.36
CA GLY A 301 -1.22 -30.06 15.19
C GLY A 301 -0.41 -30.43 13.94
N SER A 302 0.30 -31.57 13.99
CA SER A 302 1.22 -32.01 12.93
C SER A 302 0.56 -32.13 11.54
N LEU A 303 -0.70 -32.58 11.48
CA LEU A 303 -1.48 -32.64 10.24
C LEU A 303 -1.76 -31.25 9.65
N VAL A 304 -2.05 -30.26 10.50
CA VAL A 304 -2.28 -28.87 10.08
C VAL A 304 -0.99 -28.27 9.55
N VAL A 305 0.14 -28.52 10.22
CA VAL A 305 1.46 -28.07 9.73
C VAL A 305 1.79 -28.66 8.36
N ARG A 306 1.51 -29.95 8.13
CA ARG A 306 1.66 -30.59 6.80
C ARG A 306 0.75 -29.94 5.76
N TYR A 307 -0.51 -29.71 6.11
CA TYR A 307 -1.47 -29.02 5.24
C TYR A 307 -0.99 -27.62 4.83
N ILE A 308 -0.51 -26.81 5.80
CA ILE A 308 0.04 -25.47 5.55
C ILE A 308 1.22 -25.51 4.57
N LYS A 309 2.12 -26.50 4.71
CA LYS A 309 3.25 -26.66 3.78
C LYS A 309 2.77 -26.90 2.34
N ILE A 310 1.76 -27.76 2.17
CA ILE A 310 1.16 -28.04 0.86
C ILE A 310 0.46 -26.77 0.32
N GLN A 311 -0.32 -26.09 1.15
CA GLN A 311 -0.99 -24.84 0.78
C GLN A 311 0.01 -23.77 0.31
N LYS A 312 1.10 -23.56 1.05
CA LYS A 312 2.17 -22.61 0.65
C LYS A 312 2.80 -22.97 -0.68
N LEU A 313 3.05 -24.27 -0.93
CA LEU A 313 3.58 -24.73 -2.20
C LEU A 313 2.61 -24.42 -3.35
N LEU A 314 1.33 -24.74 -3.19
CA LEU A 314 0.30 -24.49 -4.21
C LEU A 314 0.13 -23.00 -4.51
N VAL A 315 0.10 -22.16 -3.48
CA VAL A 315 0.01 -20.70 -3.66
C VAL A 315 1.27 -20.17 -4.34
N GLY A 316 2.47 -20.63 -3.93
CA GLY A 316 3.72 -20.26 -4.58
C GLY A 316 3.75 -20.62 -6.07
N VAL A 317 3.29 -21.82 -6.43
CA VAL A 317 3.15 -22.25 -7.83
C VAL A 317 2.16 -21.35 -8.58
N SER A 318 1.02 -21.03 -7.97
CA SER A 318 -0.01 -20.18 -8.57
C SER A 318 0.51 -18.76 -8.83
N ILE A 319 1.18 -18.15 -7.85
CA ILE A 319 1.83 -16.84 -7.99
C ILE A 319 2.90 -16.90 -9.09
N GLY A 320 3.70 -17.97 -9.14
CA GLY A 320 4.69 -18.20 -10.19
C GLY A 320 4.06 -18.21 -11.59
N LEU A 321 2.92 -18.90 -11.74
CA LEU A 321 2.19 -18.97 -13.00
C LEU A 321 1.60 -17.61 -13.41
N ILE A 322 0.97 -16.89 -12.47
CA ILE A 322 0.45 -15.53 -12.71
C ILE A 322 1.57 -14.59 -13.16
N ASN A 323 2.71 -14.65 -12.49
CA ASN A 323 3.89 -13.86 -12.86
C ASN A 323 4.41 -14.23 -14.25
N ALA A 324 4.42 -15.52 -14.61
CA ALA A 324 4.80 -15.97 -15.94
C ALA A 324 3.83 -15.45 -17.01
N VAL A 325 2.52 -15.59 -16.80
CA VAL A 325 1.49 -15.07 -17.72
C VAL A 325 1.61 -13.56 -17.88
N THR A 326 1.78 -12.82 -16.78
CA THR A 326 1.93 -11.36 -16.81
C THR A 326 3.18 -10.96 -17.60
N LYS A 327 4.32 -11.60 -17.34
CA LYS A 327 5.55 -11.36 -18.11
C LYS A 327 5.38 -11.69 -19.59
N THR A 328 4.68 -12.78 -19.93
CA THR A 328 4.40 -13.13 -21.32
C THR A 328 3.50 -12.09 -21.99
N GLN A 329 2.45 -11.61 -21.32
CA GLN A 329 1.60 -10.53 -21.84
C GLN A 329 2.40 -9.25 -22.08
N GLN A 330 3.22 -8.84 -21.11
CA GLN A 330 4.10 -7.67 -21.23
C GLN A 330 5.09 -7.84 -22.38
N TYR A 331 5.65 -9.04 -22.57
CA TYR A 331 6.54 -9.37 -23.68
C TYR A 331 5.83 -9.29 -25.05
N LEU A 332 4.63 -9.86 -25.17
CA LEU A 332 3.83 -9.78 -26.40
C LEU A 332 3.43 -8.34 -26.74
N LYS A 333 3.12 -7.52 -25.73
CA LYS A 333 2.88 -6.08 -25.89
C LYS A 333 4.12 -5.34 -26.41
N ARG A 334 5.30 -5.70 -25.90
CA ARG A 334 6.59 -5.15 -26.37
C ARG A 334 6.84 -5.46 -27.84
N LEU A 335 6.57 -6.68 -28.29
CA LEU A 335 6.73 -7.08 -29.69
C LEU A 335 5.74 -6.40 -30.64
N SER A 336 4.52 -6.17 -30.17
CA SER A 336 3.44 -5.59 -31.00
C SER A 336 3.38 -4.06 -30.98
N ASN A 337 4.22 -3.39 -30.18
CA ASN A 337 4.11 -1.96 -29.85
C ASN A 337 2.71 -1.52 -29.35
N LYS A 338 1.89 -2.47 -28.90
CA LYS A 338 0.57 -2.22 -28.31
C LYS A 338 0.74 -2.13 -26.80
N VAL A 339 0.57 -0.94 -26.25
CA VAL A 339 0.42 -0.72 -24.80
C VAL A 339 -1.01 -0.46 -24.46
#